data_AF-A0A0F7KH60-F1
#
_entry.id   AF-A0A0F7KH60-F1
#
_cell.length_a   1.000
_cell.length_b   1.000
_cell.length_c   1.000
_cell.angle_alpha   90.00
_cell.angle_beta   90.00
_cell.angle_gamma   90.00
#
_symmetry.space_group_name_H-M   'P 1'
#
loop_
_entity.id
_entity.type
_entity.pdbx_description
1 polymer ?
#
loop_
_entity_poly.entity_id
_entity_poly.type
_entity_poly.pdbx_seq_one_letter_code
_entity_poly.pdbx_strand_id
1 'polypeptide(L)'
;MQPDYISCKQCGEYRKAAFKKAEISLCNNCDNQTHRKGFCWVCRRKHLPVEIHHLAGRKHASNTVPVCLNCHAMLTRRQCDEWPDFWRGERCAAFLLLGFLDYCVLASNPAIPLELFSEQCEEMKVAAVDKAAAALVFLIKIILPVILLALIINVLMQSASKPKG
;
A
#
# COMPACT_ATOMS: atom_id res chain seq x y z
N MET A 1 -4.06 -32.06 -16.33
CA MET A 1 -3.46 -30.95 -17.09
C MET A 1 -2.47 -30.26 -16.15
N GLN A 2 -1.17 -30.39 -16.37
CA GLN A 2 -0.21 -29.53 -15.64
C GLN A 2 -0.38 -28.11 -16.18
N PRO A 3 -0.40 -27.08 -15.33
CA PRO A 3 -0.47 -25.72 -15.81
C PRO A 3 0.78 -25.39 -16.64
N ASP A 4 0.60 -24.69 -17.75
CA ASP A 4 1.66 -24.32 -18.70
C ASP A 4 2.59 -23.19 -18.19
N TYR A 5 2.60 -22.96 -16.88
CA TYR A 5 3.37 -21.89 -16.23
C TYR A 5 4.52 -22.44 -15.38
N ILE A 6 5.65 -21.72 -15.38
CA ILE A 6 6.82 -22.06 -14.57
C ILE A 6 6.43 -21.97 -13.09
N SER A 7 6.66 -23.06 -12.35
CA SER A 7 6.45 -23.13 -10.91
C SER A 7 7.70 -23.63 -10.20
N CYS A 8 7.84 -23.26 -8.93
CA CYS A 8 8.96 -23.65 -8.10
C CYS A 8 8.88 -25.15 -7.81
N LYS A 9 9.91 -25.91 -8.21
CA LYS A 9 9.94 -27.38 -8.08
C LYS A 9 9.82 -27.89 -6.64
N GLN A 10 10.11 -27.05 -5.64
CA GLN A 10 10.06 -27.44 -4.22
C GLN A 10 8.75 -27.08 -3.52
N CYS A 11 8.14 -25.93 -3.84
CA CYS A 11 7.00 -25.42 -3.07
C CYS A 11 5.80 -25.01 -3.93
N GLY A 12 5.88 -25.15 -5.26
CA GLY A 12 4.79 -24.81 -6.18
C GLY A 12 4.52 -23.31 -6.35
N GLU A 13 5.36 -22.42 -5.80
CA GLU A 13 5.27 -20.98 -6.06
C GLU A 13 5.31 -20.72 -7.57
N TYR A 14 4.38 -19.93 -8.10
CA TYR A 14 4.23 -19.70 -9.55
C TYR A 14 4.26 -18.23 -9.93
N ARG A 15 4.27 -17.31 -8.95
CA ARG A 15 4.28 -15.87 -9.23
C ARG A 15 5.62 -15.48 -9.82
N LYS A 16 5.60 -14.93 -11.04
CA LYS A 16 6.81 -14.57 -11.81
C LYS A 16 7.79 -13.68 -11.03
N ALA A 17 7.30 -12.72 -10.24
CA ALA A 17 8.16 -11.85 -9.44
C ALA A 17 8.89 -12.57 -8.29
N ALA A 18 8.39 -13.73 -7.86
CA ALA A 18 9.00 -14.51 -6.79
C ALA A 18 10.25 -15.31 -7.24
N PHE A 19 10.64 -15.24 -8.51
CA PHE A 19 11.80 -15.95 -9.06
C PHE A 19 12.97 -14.98 -9.29
N LYS A 20 14.16 -15.36 -8.83
CA LYS A 20 15.41 -14.61 -9.03
C LYS A 20 15.97 -14.78 -10.46
N LYS A 21 15.83 -15.99 -11.01
CA LYS A 21 16.24 -16.38 -12.36
C LYS A 21 15.22 -17.37 -12.91
N ALA A 22 14.60 -17.06 -14.05
CA ALA A 22 13.57 -17.91 -14.66
C ALA A 22 14.08 -19.33 -14.96
N GLU A 23 15.38 -19.46 -15.27
CA GLU A 23 16.02 -20.70 -15.69
C GLU A 23 16.12 -21.78 -14.58
N ILE A 24 16.20 -21.38 -13.31
CA ILE A 24 16.51 -22.32 -12.20
C ILE A 24 15.24 -22.94 -11.61
N SER A 25 14.05 -22.40 -11.93
CA SER A 25 12.75 -22.88 -11.40
C SER A 25 12.72 -22.96 -9.85
N LEU A 26 13.47 -22.10 -9.15
CA LEU A 26 13.41 -21.93 -7.70
C LEU A 26 12.95 -20.51 -7.36
N CYS A 27 12.01 -20.39 -6.43
CA CYS A 27 11.57 -19.10 -5.91
C CYS A 27 12.56 -18.56 -4.85
N ASN A 28 12.49 -17.27 -4.56
CA ASN A 28 13.37 -16.59 -3.59
C ASN A 28 13.36 -17.25 -2.22
N ASN A 29 12.21 -17.77 -1.76
CA ASN A 29 12.12 -18.49 -0.48
C ASN A 29 12.90 -19.81 -0.49
N CYS A 30 12.88 -20.55 -1.60
CA CYS A 30 13.51 -21.87 -1.73
C CYS A 30 15.00 -21.79 -2.09
N ASP A 31 15.39 -20.78 -2.85
CA ASP A 31 16.80 -20.52 -3.20
C ASP A 31 17.59 -19.90 -2.03
N ASN A 32 16.90 -19.37 -1.01
CA ASN A 32 17.56 -18.70 0.09
C ASN A 32 18.21 -19.66 1.10
N GLN A 33 19.49 -19.40 1.36
CA GLN A 33 20.29 -20.13 2.36
C GLN A 33 20.70 -19.27 3.58
N THR A 34 20.53 -17.94 3.51
CA THR A 34 21.17 -17.01 4.47
C THR A 34 20.19 -16.26 5.37
N HIS A 35 18.99 -15.96 4.90
CA HIS A 35 18.03 -15.18 5.69
C HIS A 35 17.50 -15.94 6.90
N ARG A 36 17.29 -15.20 7.99
CA ARG A 36 16.60 -15.70 9.19
C ARG A 36 15.20 -16.18 8.83
N LYS A 37 14.80 -17.33 9.39
CA LYS A 37 13.43 -17.84 9.26
C LYS A 37 12.50 -17.16 10.26
N GLY A 38 11.29 -16.83 9.81
CA GLY A 38 10.31 -16.10 10.60
C GLY A 38 8.88 -16.25 10.08
N PHE A 39 8.03 -15.32 10.49
CA PHE A 39 6.63 -15.25 10.11
C PHE A 39 6.41 -14.11 9.10
N CYS A 40 5.79 -14.41 7.96
CA CYS A 40 5.47 -13.42 6.94
C CYS A 40 4.12 -12.76 7.24
N TRP A 41 4.09 -11.42 7.34
CA TRP A 41 2.86 -10.70 7.65
C TRP A 41 1.86 -10.64 6.49
N VAL A 42 2.33 -10.85 5.25
CA VAL A 42 1.49 -10.93 4.06
C VAL A 42 0.82 -12.29 3.94
N CYS A 43 1.60 -13.36 3.72
CA CYS A 43 1.03 -14.69 3.47
C CYS A 43 0.73 -15.51 4.73
N ARG A 44 0.98 -14.96 5.92
CA ARG A 44 0.72 -15.59 7.24
C ARG A 44 1.35 -16.97 7.43
N ARG A 45 2.36 -17.32 6.62
CA ARG A 45 3.13 -18.56 6.75
C ARG A 45 4.31 -18.37 7.71
N LYS A 46 4.62 -19.43 8.46
CA LYS A 46 5.74 -19.51 9.42
C LYS A 46 6.95 -20.21 8.79
N HIS A 47 8.11 -20.06 9.44
CA HIS A 47 9.38 -20.68 9.06
C HIS A 47 9.86 -20.36 7.63
N LEU A 48 9.42 -19.22 7.08
CA LEU A 48 9.89 -18.73 5.79
C LEU A 48 11.11 -17.82 6.00
N PRO A 49 12.04 -17.72 5.04
CA PRO A 49 13.06 -16.69 5.09
C PRO A 49 12.39 -15.32 4.97
N VAL A 50 12.70 -14.43 5.92
CA VAL A 50 12.06 -13.11 6.03
C VAL A 50 13.07 -11.98 5.90
N GLU A 51 12.60 -10.89 5.30
CA GLU A 51 13.30 -9.61 5.18
C GLU A 51 12.33 -8.48 5.56
N ILE A 52 12.90 -7.34 5.93
CA ILE A 52 12.15 -6.13 6.27
C ILE A 52 11.86 -5.37 4.97
N HIS A 53 10.57 -5.26 4.61
CA HIS A 53 10.13 -4.46 3.47
C HIS A 53 9.83 -3.03 3.90
N HIS A 54 10.34 -2.05 3.16
CA HIS A 54 10.05 -0.64 3.41
C HIS A 54 8.79 -0.20 2.66
N LEU A 55 7.77 0.25 3.40
CA LEU A 55 6.50 0.63 2.80
C LEU A 55 6.66 1.84 1.87
N ALA A 56 7.48 2.83 2.22
CA ALA A 56 7.66 4.02 1.40
C ALA A 56 8.76 3.89 0.31
N GLY A 57 9.12 2.68 -0.10
CA GLY A 57 10.09 2.41 -1.19
C GLY A 57 11.56 2.77 -0.90
N ARG A 58 11.85 3.50 0.19
CA ARG A 58 13.20 3.91 0.57
C ARG A 58 13.84 2.89 1.51
N LYS A 59 15.07 2.46 1.20
CA LYS A 59 15.92 1.58 2.04
C LYS A 59 16.12 2.03 3.50
N HIS A 60 15.70 3.24 3.86
CA HIS A 60 15.84 3.79 5.22
C HIS A 60 14.51 4.36 5.76
N ALA A 61 13.37 4.07 5.13
CA ALA A 61 12.09 4.43 5.73
C ALA A 61 11.87 3.64 7.03
N SER A 62 11.45 4.31 8.11
CA SER A 62 11.18 3.66 9.40
C SER A 62 9.95 2.76 9.36
N ASN A 63 8.98 3.06 8.48
CA ASN A 63 7.77 2.26 8.30
C ASN A 63 8.09 1.01 7.49
N THR A 64 8.11 -0.13 8.18
CA THR A 64 8.51 -1.39 7.60
C THR A 64 7.62 -2.54 8.05
N VAL A 65 7.62 -3.64 7.28
CA VAL A 65 6.90 -4.87 7.59
C VAL A 65 7.78 -6.10 7.32
N PRO A 66 7.83 -7.09 8.22
CA PRO A 66 8.54 -8.34 7.96
C PRO A 66 7.73 -9.24 7.02
N VAL A 67 8.33 -9.57 5.88
CA VAL A 67 7.69 -10.39 4.84
C VAL A 67 8.66 -11.45 4.33
N CYS A 68 8.13 -12.55 3.78
CA CYS A 68 8.98 -13.54 3.14
C CYS A 68 9.54 -13.02 1.82
N LEU A 69 10.65 -13.59 1.36
CA LEU A 69 11.36 -13.13 0.17
C LEU A 69 10.50 -13.17 -1.12
N ASN A 70 9.57 -14.12 -1.23
CA ASN A 70 8.63 -14.12 -2.36
C ASN A 70 7.67 -12.91 -2.32
N CYS A 71 7.08 -12.61 -1.16
CA CYS A 71 6.19 -11.46 -1.00
C CYS A 71 6.97 -10.14 -1.09
N HIS A 72 8.20 -10.10 -0.56
CA HIS A 72 9.11 -8.97 -0.67
C HIS A 72 9.36 -8.62 -2.15
N ALA A 73 9.64 -9.62 -2.98
CA ALA A 73 9.91 -9.41 -4.40
C ALA A 73 8.68 -8.89 -5.18
N MET A 74 7.46 -9.35 -4.83
CA MET A 74 6.22 -8.80 -5.40
C MET A 74 6.10 -7.30 -5.09
N LEU A 75 6.24 -6.91 -3.82
CA LEU A 75 6.14 -5.51 -3.40
C LEU A 75 7.26 -4.65 -3.98
N THR A 76 8.50 -5.14 -3.95
CA THR A 76 9.65 -4.43 -4.53
C THR A 76 9.47 -4.20 -6.02
N ARG A 77 8.98 -5.20 -6.76
CA ARG A 77 8.79 -5.06 -8.19
C ARG A 77 7.73 -4.01 -8.53
N ARG A 78 6.60 -4.02 -7.80
CA ARG A 78 5.57 -2.98 -7.94
C ARG A 78 6.12 -1.57 -7.65
N GLN A 79 6.94 -1.44 -6.60
CA GLN A 79 7.59 -0.17 -6.24
C GLN A 79 8.64 0.29 -7.26
N CYS A 80 9.39 -0.64 -7.86
CA CYS A 80 10.43 -0.28 -8.83
C CYS A 80 9.88 0.02 -10.22
N ASP A 81 8.91 -0.77 -10.69
CA ASP A 81 8.47 -0.75 -12.09
C ASP A 81 7.33 0.25 -12.33
N GLU A 82 6.54 0.57 -11.29
CA GLU A 82 5.26 1.26 -11.49
C GLU A 82 5.05 2.49 -10.59
N TRP A 83 5.98 2.80 -9.67
CA TRP A 83 5.89 4.04 -8.90
C TRP A 83 6.50 5.24 -9.66
N PRO A 84 5.96 6.47 -9.48
CA PRO A 84 6.47 7.66 -10.18
C PRO A 84 7.93 8.02 -9.84
N ASP A 85 8.78 8.22 -10.84
CA ASP A 85 10.25 8.36 -10.73
C ASP A 85 10.80 9.33 -9.65
N PHE A 86 10.05 10.39 -9.32
CA PHE A 86 10.46 11.39 -8.32
C PHE A 86 10.46 10.86 -6.87
N TRP A 87 10.05 9.61 -6.64
CA TRP A 87 10.03 8.96 -5.32
C TRP A 87 11.42 8.88 -4.63
N ARG A 88 12.50 8.88 -5.41
CA ARG A 88 13.89 8.83 -4.91
C ARG A 88 14.34 10.13 -4.22
N GLY A 89 13.70 11.27 -4.51
CA GLY A 89 14.11 12.59 -4.01
C GLY A 89 13.37 13.04 -2.74
N GLU A 90 12.05 12.89 -2.67
CA GLU A 90 11.22 13.52 -1.62
C GLU A 90 10.58 12.60 -0.56
N ARG A 91 10.58 13.04 0.71
CA ARG A 91 9.79 12.40 1.78
C ARG A 91 8.32 12.74 1.58
N CYS A 92 7.60 11.95 0.78
CA CYS A 92 6.19 12.19 0.51
C CYS A 92 5.32 11.17 1.26
N ALA A 93 4.36 11.65 2.05
CA ALA A 93 3.35 10.82 2.71
C ALA A 93 2.54 9.97 1.71
N ALA A 94 2.42 10.44 0.46
CA ALA A 94 1.80 9.68 -0.62
C ALA A 94 2.48 8.32 -0.86
N PHE A 95 3.81 8.23 -0.77
CA PHE A 95 4.51 6.95 -0.96
C PHE A 95 4.28 5.97 0.18
N LEU A 96 4.14 6.47 1.41
CA LEU A 96 3.74 5.61 2.52
C LEU A 96 2.32 5.06 2.30
N LEU A 97 1.39 5.90 1.84
CA LEU A 97 0.03 5.47 1.50
C LEU A 97 0.03 4.46 0.37
N LEU A 98 0.71 4.72 -0.75
CA LEU A 98 0.81 3.80 -1.88
C LEU A 98 1.36 2.44 -1.43
N GLY A 99 2.48 2.41 -0.71
CA GLY A 99 3.06 1.14 -0.26
C GLY A 99 2.22 0.42 0.79
N PHE A 100 1.46 1.14 1.59
CA PHE A 100 0.48 0.54 2.49
C PHE A 100 -0.69 -0.08 1.73
N LEU A 101 -1.17 0.54 0.65
CA LEU A 101 -2.18 -0.02 -0.23
C LEU A 101 -1.66 -1.28 -0.94
N ASP A 102 -0.45 -1.22 -1.51
CA ASP A 102 0.21 -2.37 -2.13
C ASP A 102 0.32 -3.55 -1.15
N TYR A 103 0.75 -3.27 0.10
CA TYR A 103 0.76 -4.24 1.17
C TYR A 103 -0.64 -4.82 1.46
N CYS A 104 -1.67 -3.98 1.57
CA CYS A 104 -3.03 -4.41 1.87
C CYS A 104 -3.60 -5.33 0.78
N VAL A 105 -3.40 -4.98 -0.50
CA VAL A 105 -3.85 -5.79 -1.63
C VAL A 105 -3.12 -7.13 -1.65
N LEU A 106 -1.79 -7.15 -1.45
CA LEU A 106 -1.07 -8.41 -1.43
C LEU A 106 -1.42 -9.26 -0.20
N ALA A 107 -1.69 -8.64 0.95
CA ALA A 107 -2.07 -9.34 2.17
C ALA A 107 -3.50 -9.92 2.09
N SER A 108 -4.41 -9.30 1.32
CA SER A 108 -5.77 -9.82 1.12
C SER A 108 -5.79 -11.02 0.17
N ASN A 109 -4.92 -11.03 -0.84
CA ASN A 109 -4.72 -12.17 -1.74
C ASN A 109 -3.24 -12.51 -1.92
N PRO A 110 -2.61 -13.24 -0.97
CA PRO A 110 -1.17 -13.51 -1.04
C PRO A 110 -0.72 -14.41 -2.19
N ALA A 111 -1.65 -15.02 -2.92
CA ALA A 111 -1.39 -15.87 -4.08
C ALA A 111 -1.63 -15.16 -5.42
N ILE A 112 -1.99 -13.87 -5.39
CA ILE A 112 -2.27 -13.09 -6.59
C ILE A 112 -1.07 -13.06 -7.56
N PRO A 113 -1.29 -13.31 -8.87
CA PRO A 113 -0.29 -13.06 -9.91
C PRO A 113 0.13 -11.58 -9.93
N LEU A 114 1.35 -11.30 -10.40
CA LEU A 114 1.86 -9.93 -10.42
C LEU A 114 0.99 -9.01 -11.29
N GLU A 115 0.52 -9.50 -12.43
CA GLU A 115 -0.23 -8.73 -13.40
C GLU A 115 -1.59 -8.27 -12.81
N LEU A 116 -2.28 -9.18 -12.11
CA LEU A 116 -3.53 -8.86 -11.41
C LEU A 116 -3.29 -8.05 -10.12
N PHE A 117 -2.12 -8.23 -9.48
CA PHE A 117 -1.73 -7.46 -8.31
C PHE A 117 -1.65 -5.98 -8.63
N SER A 118 -0.98 -5.64 -9.72
CA SER A 118 -0.81 -4.26 -10.16
C SER A 118 -2.14 -3.58 -10.47
N GLU A 119 -3.04 -4.28 -11.16
CA GLU A 119 -4.40 -3.82 -11.45
C GLU A 119 -5.21 -3.55 -10.16
N GLN A 120 -5.23 -4.50 -9.23
CA GLN A 120 -5.96 -4.33 -7.97
C GLN A 120 -5.39 -3.22 -7.08
N CYS A 121 -4.07 -2.99 -7.13
CA CYS A 121 -3.47 -1.84 -6.45
C CYS A 121 -3.98 -0.51 -7.02
N GLU A 122 -4.11 -0.41 -8.35
CA GLU A 122 -4.64 0.78 -9.00
C GLU A 122 -6.13 1.00 -8.68
N GLU A 123 -6.95 -0.05 -8.72
CA GLU A 123 -8.35 0.00 -8.31
C GLU A 123 -8.51 0.44 -6.84
N MET A 124 -7.71 -0.15 -5.95
CA MET A 124 -7.72 0.20 -4.53
C MET A 124 -7.30 1.67 -4.32
N LYS A 125 -6.32 2.16 -5.07
CA LYS A 125 -5.88 3.56 -5.03
C LYS A 125 -7.01 4.50 -5.45
N VAL A 126 -7.67 4.23 -6.57
CA VAL A 126 -8.82 5.03 -7.05
C VAL A 126 -9.92 5.04 -6.00
N ALA A 127 -10.32 3.87 -5.49
CA ALA A 127 -11.34 3.76 -4.47
C ALA A 127 -10.98 4.50 -3.16
N ALA A 128 -9.70 4.52 -2.77
CA ALA A 128 -9.24 5.27 -1.61
C ALA A 128 -9.34 6.79 -1.83
N VAL A 129 -8.97 7.27 -3.01
CA VAL A 129 -9.10 8.68 -3.40
C VAL A 129 -10.55 9.11 -3.43
N ASP A 130 -11.44 8.32 -4.03
CA ASP A 130 -12.87 8.62 -4.11
C ASP A 130 -13.52 8.70 -2.72
N LYS A 131 -13.18 7.77 -1.82
CA LYS A 131 -13.66 7.80 -0.43
C LYS A 131 -13.14 9.02 0.32
N ALA A 132 -11.88 9.40 0.12
CA ALA A 132 -11.30 10.59 0.74
C ALA A 132 -11.99 11.87 0.24
N ALA A 133 -12.24 11.97 -1.07
CA ALA A 133 -12.96 13.09 -1.66
C ALA A 133 -14.40 13.17 -1.14
N ALA A 134 -15.11 12.04 -1.05
CA ALA A 134 -16.47 11.99 -0.49
C ALA A 134 -16.50 12.41 0.99
N ALA A 135 -15.54 11.97 1.80
CA ALA A 135 -15.41 12.38 3.18
C ALA A 135 -15.14 13.88 3.31
N LEU A 136 -14.29 14.45 2.47
CA LEU A 136 -14.03 15.88 2.44
C LEU A 136 -15.28 16.69 2.09
N VAL A 137 -16.02 16.28 1.06
CA VAL A 137 -17.30 16.91 0.69
C VAL A 137 -18.30 16.85 1.85
N PHE A 138 -18.38 15.72 2.55
CA PHE A 138 -19.24 15.58 3.73
C PHE A 138 -18.82 16.53 4.86
N LEU A 139 -17.53 16.65 5.16
CA LEU A 139 -17.02 17.57 6.16
C LEU A 139 -17.31 19.04 5.80
N ILE A 140 -17.13 19.43 4.54
CA ILE A 140 -17.44 20.79 4.07
C ILE A 140 -18.93 21.10 4.27
N LYS A 141 -19.81 20.14 3.98
CA LYS A 141 -21.26 20.27 4.20
C LYS A 141 -21.65 20.47 5.68
N ILE A 142 -20.82 20.03 6.63
CA ILE A 142 -21.04 20.25 8.06
C ILE A 142 -20.42 21.57 8.52
N ILE A 143 -19.18 21.83 8.11
CA ILE A 143 -18.39 22.98 8.58
C ILE A 143 -18.96 24.30 8.05
N LEU A 144 -19.35 24.35 6.76
CA LEU A 144 -19.80 25.58 6.14
C LEU A 144 -21.09 26.15 6.78
N PRO A 145 -22.14 25.35 7.07
CA PRO A 145 -23.30 25.83 7.82
C PRO A 145 -22.97 26.30 9.23
N VAL A 146 -22.05 25.63 9.93
CA VAL A 146 -21.64 26.02 11.30
C VAL A 146 -20.94 27.37 11.27
N ILE A 147 -20.03 27.60 10.30
CA ILE A 147 -19.37 28.90 10.09
C ILE A 147 -20.41 29.98 9.77
N LEU A 148 -21.34 29.69 8.85
CA LEU A 148 -22.38 30.63 8.46
C LEU A 148 -23.27 31.02 9.65
N LEU A 149 -23.68 30.04 10.46
CA LEU A 149 -24.49 30.27 11.66
C LEU A 149 -23.73 31.14 12.68
N ALA A 150 -22.45 30.87 12.91
CA ALA A 150 -21.62 31.67 13.82
C ALA A 150 -21.49 33.13 13.34
N LEU A 151 -21.34 33.35 12.03
CA LEU A 151 -21.30 34.69 11.44
C LEU A 151 -22.64 35.42 11.63
N ILE A 152 -23.77 34.75 11.37
CA ILE A 152 -25.10 35.33 11.57
C ILE A 152 -25.31 35.73 13.04
N ILE A 153 -24.98 34.85 13.99
CA ILE A 153 -25.09 35.13 15.42
C ILE A 153 -24.24 36.37 15.79
N ASN A 154 -23.01 36.45 15.32
CA ASN A 154 -22.12 37.57 15.60
C ASN A 154 -22.68 38.91 15.07
N VAL A 155 -23.22 38.91 13.83
CA VAL A 155 -23.88 40.10 13.26
C VAL A 155 -25.10 40.53 14.08
N LEU A 156 -25.95 39.56 14.48
CA LEU A 156 -27.11 39.84 15.31
C LEU A 156 -26.72 40.43 16.67
N MET A 157 -25.71 39.87 17.34
CA MET A 157 -25.21 40.40 18.62
C MET A 157 -24.65 41.82 18.49
N GLN A 158 -23.90 42.13 17.43
CA GLN A 158 -23.41 43.49 17.17
C GLN A 158 -24.54 44.47 16.93
N SER A 159 -25.57 44.08 16.17
CA SER A 159 -26.74 44.93 15.90
C SER A 159 -27.59 45.21 17.16
N ALA A 160 -27.68 44.25 18.09
CA ALA A 160 -28.39 44.42 19.36
C ALA A 160 -27.64 45.32 20.35
N SER A 161 -26.31 45.42 20.24
CA SER A 161 -25.47 46.23 21.11
C SER A 161 -25.38 47.72 20.74
N LYS A 162 -25.93 48.16 19.59
CA LYS A 162 -25.98 49.58 19.22
C LYS A 162 -27.12 50.29 19.97
N PRO A 163 -26.85 51.35 20.74
CA PRO A 163 -27.89 52.10 21.45
C PRO A 163 -28.82 52.78 20.43
N LYS A 164 -30.13 52.70 20.67
CA LYS A 164 -31.13 53.50 19.94
C LYS A 164 -30.96 54.95 20.38
N GLY A 165 -30.43 55.79 19.48
CA GLY A 165 -30.47 57.24 19.61
C GLY A 165 -31.88 57.77 19.41
#